data_AF-A0A9E4Q793-F1
#
_entry.id   AF-A0A9E4Q793-F1
#
_cell.length_a   1.000
_cell.length_b   1.000
_cell.length_c   1.000
_cell.angle_alpha   90.00
_cell.angle_beta   90.00
_cell.angle_gamma   90.00
#
_symmetry.space_group_name_H-M   'P 1'
#
loop_
_entity.id
_entity.type
_entity.pdbx_description
1 polymer ?
#
loop_
_entity_poly.entity_id
_entity_poly.type
_entity_poly.pdbx_seq_one_letter_code
_entity_poly.pdbx_strand_id
1 'polypeptide(L)'
;MTQNEDPVLNPNSASDEELRQLPGVGPQLAARIIAGRPYQNLKDLRRVPGIGDRVLRAIEPLLTLAPQAAGDPEVPTSGEKGQVADQDRLPEQASTTELKYPLVITEPRAQWSGFRALLAMGLASALCSLTLTLAVIAGINGTLDFGRNSALEDLRSELLQFRSQLDTTQLELEALRGRAEALDGVSGRMFEVEDQVTSLQQQIDETLAAMGEIQMELASALDETRAQAERVGRFQSFLDGLSRLVGQATTGP
;
A
#
# COMPACT_ATOMS: atom_id res chain seq x y z
N MET A 1 -22.69 11.90 22.55
CA MET A 1 -21.81 10.94 23.23
C MET A 1 -21.03 10.20 22.17
N THR A 2 -19.81 10.64 21.85
CA THR A 2 -18.84 9.82 21.11
C THR A 2 -17.56 9.91 21.94
N GLN A 3 -17.28 8.83 22.68
CA GLN A 3 -16.08 8.68 23.47
C GLN A 3 -14.89 8.63 22.50
N ASN A 4 -14.07 9.68 22.48
CA ASN A 4 -12.69 9.60 21.99
C ASN A 4 -11.92 8.76 23.02
N GLU A 5 -11.97 7.45 22.86
CA GLU A 5 -11.03 6.55 23.52
C GLU A 5 -9.76 6.57 22.64
N ASP A 6 -8.91 7.59 22.81
CA ASP A 6 -7.56 7.57 22.24
C ASP A 6 -6.90 6.24 22.68
N PRO A 7 -6.44 5.38 21.75
CA PRO A 7 -5.88 4.10 22.12
C PRO A 7 -4.54 4.34 22.83
N VAL A 8 -4.56 4.31 24.15
CA VAL A 8 -3.37 4.54 24.96
C VAL A 8 -2.52 3.28 24.93
N LEU A 9 -1.53 3.29 24.05
CA LEU A 9 -0.74 2.11 23.69
C LEU A 9 0.40 1.88 24.70
N ASN A 10 0.62 0.65 25.15
CA ASN A 10 1.70 0.33 26.09
C ASN A 10 2.96 -0.16 25.35
N PRO A 11 4.09 0.55 25.40
CA PRO A 11 5.28 0.20 24.62
C PRO A 11 5.96 -1.11 25.06
N ASN A 12 5.69 -1.60 26.27
CA ASN A 12 6.23 -2.85 26.80
C ASN A 12 5.47 -4.08 26.32
N SER A 13 4.19 -3.93 25.95
CA SER A 13 3.31 -5.03 25.53
C SER A 13 2.80 -4.88 24.11
N ALA A 14 2.96 -3.71 23.47
CA ALA A 14 2.48 -3.45 22.12
C ALA A 14 3.09 -4.42 21.10
N SER A 15 2.33 -4.75 20.07
CA SER A 15 2.84 -5.45 18.90
C SER A 15 3.61 -4.51 17.97
N ASP A 16 4.37 -5.06 17.01
CA ASP A 16 5.08 -4.27 15.99
C ASP A 16 4.11 -3.40 15.19
N GLU A 17 2.97 -3.95 14.81
CA GLU A 17 1.92 -3.27 14.05
C GLU A 17 1.33 -2.09 14.81
N GLU A 18 1.06 -2.24 16.10
CA GLU A 18 0.55 -1.16 16.94
C GLU A 18 1.59 -0.05 17.13
N LEU A 19 2.87 -0.40 17.29
CA LEU A 19 3.95 0.58 17.39
C LEU A 19 4.13 1.38 16.10
N ARG A 20 3.87 0.77 14.94
CA ARG A 20 3.93 1.43 13.61
C ARG A 20 2.79 2.40 13.35
N GLN A 21 1.71 2.35 14.12
CA GLN A 21 0.62 3.32 14.04
C GLN A 21 1.00 4.66 14.70
N LEU A 22 2.10 4.69 15.47
CA LEU A 22 2.58 5.90 16.12
C LEU A 22 3.23 6.87 15.11
N PRO A 23 2.96 8.19 15.23
CA PRO A 23 3.50 9.17 14.31
C PRO A 23 5.04 9.23 14.37
N GLY A 24 5.68 8.96 13.24
CA GLY A 24 7.15 8.97 13.11
C GLY A 24 7.84 7.67 13.54
N VAL A 25 7.08 6.60 13.82
CA VAL A 25 7.61 5.26 14.12
C VAL A 25 7.44 4.35 12.91
N GLY A 26 8.53 4.13 12.17
CA GLY A 26 8.58 3.16 11.08
C GLY A 26 8.91 1.74 11.54
N PRO A 27 8.88 0.73 10.65
CA PRO A 27 9.12 -0.68 10.98
C PRO A 27 10.49 -0.92 11.63
N GLN A 28 11.54 -0.22 11.17
CA GLN A 28 12.87 -0.31 11.78
C GLN A 28 12.92 0.27 13.20
N LEU A 29 12.06 1.27 13.49
CA LEU A 29 12.02 1.92 14.80
C LEU A 29 11.17 1.10 15.78
N ALA A 30 10.04 0.54 15.31
CA ALA A 30 9.20 -0.38 16.06
C ALA A 30 9.98 -1.63 16.52
N ALA A 31 10.72 -2.28 15.61
CA ALA A 31 11.60 -3.40 15.96
C ALA A 31 12.65 -3.04 17.02
N ARG A 32 13.20 -1.82 16.97
CA ARG A 32 14.17 -1.34 17.98
C ARG A 32 13.51 -1.02 19.32
N ILE A 33 12.25 -0.57 19.32
CA ILE A 33 11.45 -0.39 20.54
C ILE A 33 11.15 -1.74 21.18
N ILE A 34 10.82 -2.77 20.40
CA ILE A 34 10.59 -4.12 20.91
C ILE A 34 11.87 -4.71 21.50
N ALA A 35 13.00 -4.56 20.80
CA ALA A 35 14.31 -5.06 21.25
C ALA A 35 14.83 -4.34 22.51
N GLY A 36 14.36 -3.13 22.80
CA GLY A 36 14.78 -2.34 23.95
C GLY A 36 13.92 -2.50 25.21
N ARG A 37 12.92 -3.39 25.19
CA ARG A 37 12.08 -3.70 26.36
C ARG A 37 12.90 -4.35 27.48
N PRO A 38 12.55 -4.12 28.76
CA PRO A 38 11.44 -3.31 29.26
C PRO A 38 11.79 -1.84 29.51
N TYR A 39 10.82 -0.95 29.31
CA TYR A 39 10.87 0.47 29.65
C TYR A 39 10.16 0.74 30.96
N GLN A 40 10.79 1.45 31.90
CA GLN A 40 10.16 1.82 33.16
C GLN A 40 9.41 3.15 33.04
N ASN A 41 9.90 4.03 32.16
CA ASN A 41 9.39 5.37 31.95
C ASN A 41 9.25 5.66 30.45
N LEU A 42 8.32 6.55 30.06
CA LEU A 42 8.23 7.00 28.66
C LEU A 42 9.52 7.68 28.18
N LYS A 43 10.29 8.28 29.09
CA LYS A 43 11.60 8.89 28.79
C LYS A 43 12.66 7.86 28.41
N ASP A 44 12.50 6.58 28.77
CA ASP A 44 13.46 5.52 28.46
C ASP A 44 13.47 5.17 26.96
N LEU A 45 12.40 5.52 26.24
CA LEU A 45 12.33 5.40 24.77
C LEU A 45 13.42 6.24 24.07
N ARG A 46 13.98 7.28 24.70
CA ARG A 46 15.13 8.03 24.15
C ARG A 46 16.39 7.20 23.97
N ARG A 47 16.51 6.07 24.68
CA ARG A 47 17.67 5.17 24.57
C ARG A 47 17.67 4.40 23.26
N VAL A 48 16.53 4.36 22.56
CA VAL A 48 16.38 3.69 21.28
C VAL A 48 17.00 4.53 20.16
N PRO A 49 18.00 4.02 19.42
CA PRO A 49 18.63 4.75 18.32
C PRO A 49 17.61 5.09 17.23
N GLY A 50 17.37 6.39 17.02
CA GLY A 50 16.39 6.90 16.05
C GLY A 50 15.17 7.58 16.68
N ILE A 51 14.95 7.47 17.99
CA ILE A 51 13.93 8.24 18.71
C ILE A 51 14.52 9.57 19.15
N GLY A 52 14.30 10.61 18.36
CA GLY A 52 14.66 11.98 18.71
C GLY A 52 13.57 12.71 19.51
N ASP A 53 13.92 13.85 20.10
CA ASP A 53 13.03 14.71 20.91
C ASP A 53 11.74 15.15 20.20
N ARG A 54 11.76 15.15 18.87
CA ARG A 54 10.58 15.46 18.04
C ARG A 54 9.60 14.30 17.98
N VAL A 55 10.10 13.07 17.80
CA VAL A 55 9.28 11.86 17.75
C VAL A 55 8.74 11.54 19.14
N LEU A 56 9.58 11.66 20.17
CA LEU A 56 9.17 11.41 21.55
C LEU A 56 7.99 12.29 21.97
N ARG A 57 8.03 13.60 21.67
CA ARG A 57 6.93 14.53 21.98
C ARG A 57 5.63 14.23 21.23
N ALA A 58 5.73 13.61 20.05
CA ALA A 58 4.57 13.24 19.25
C ALA A 58 3.89 11.95 19.75
N ILE A 59 4.67 11.03 20.34
CA ILE A 59 4.16 9.74 20.83
C ILE A 59 3.86 9.73 22.32
N GLU A 60 4.47 10.62 23.12
CA GLU A 60 4.24 10.76 24.57
C GLU A 60 2.75 10.87 24.97
N PRO A 61 1.88 11.64 24.27
CA PRO A 61 0.45 11.70 24.63
C PRO A 61 -0.35 10.43 24.25
N LEU A 62 0.23 9.53 23.44
CA LEU A 62 -0.44 8.32 22.92
C LEU A 62 0.01 7.04 23.64
N LEU A 63 0.88 7.16 24.66
CA LEU A 63 1.46 6.02 25.36
C LEU A 63 1.07 6.01 26.84
N THR A 64 0.77 4.83 27.39
CA THR A 64 0.57 4.62 28.83
C THR A 64 1.41 3.46 29.34
N LEU A 65 1.88 3.63 30.57
CA LEU A 65 2.54 2.58 31.34
C LEU A 65 1.56 2.15 32.42
N ALA A 66 0.55 1.38 32.04
CA ALA A 66 -0.27 0.66 33.02
C ALA A 66 0.53 -0.57 33.51
N PRO A 67 0.58 -0.84 34.83
CA PRO A 67 1.21 -2.05 35.35
C PRO A 67 0.26 -3.23 35.12
N GLN A 68 0.62 -4.18 34.26
CA GLN A 68 -0.10 -5.46 34.13
C GLN A 68 0.81 -6.60 34.59
N ALA A 69 0.18 -7.47 35.41
CA ALA A 69 0.76 -8.46 36.28
C ALA A 69 1.58 -9.57 35.60
N ALA A 70 2.54 -10.04 36.39
CA ALA A 70 3.46 -11.13 36.17
C ALA A 70 2.78 -12.48 35.88
N GLY A 71 3.45 -13.25 35.02
CA GLY A 71 3.34 -14.69 34.90
C GLY A 71 4.72 -15.25 34.55
N ASP A 72 5.50 -15.54 35.59
CA ASP A 72 6.75 -16.35 35.57
C ASP A 72 6.43 -17.74 36.19
N PRO A 73 7.33 -18.76 36.24
CA PRO A 73 8.69 -18.92 35.68
C PRO A 73 8.96 -20.31 35.03
N GLU A 74 10.07 -20.48 34.28
CA GLU A 74 10.88 -21.70 34.44
C GLU A 74 12.36 -21.46 34.12
N VAL A 75 13.19 -21.70 35.15
CA VAL A 75 14.65 -21.83 35.13
C VAL A 75 14.94 -23.27 35.59
N PRO A 76 16.00 -23.93 35.08
CA PRO A 76 17.14 -24.19 35.97
C PRO A 76 18.48 -23.89 35.25
N THR A 77 19.46 -23.15 35.80
CA THR A 77 20.27 -23.23 37.03
C THR A 77 21.59 -23.97 36.84
N SER A 78 22.63 -23.40 37.49
CA SER A 78 23.95 -23.94 37.87
C SER A 78 25.06 -23.70 36.84
N GLY A 79 26.12 -22.93 37.12
CA GLY A 79 27.04 -22.96 38.28
C GLY A 79 28.41 -23.31 37.69
N GLU A 80 29.55 -22.66 37.94
CA GLU A 80 30.25 -22.58 39.22
C GLU A 80 31.55 -21.75 39.04
N LYS A 81 31.99 -21.07 40.10
CA LYS A 81 33.20 -20.22 40.19
C LYS A 81 34.37 -20.98 40.84
N GLY A 82 35.61 -20.52 40.58
CA GLY A 82 36.82 -20.73 41.42
C GLY A 82 38.07 -20.69 40.54
N GLN A 83 38.96 -19.68 40.49
CA GLN A 83 39.68 -18.82 41.45
C GLN A 83 40.98 -19.42 42.04
N VAL A 84 42.09 -18.75 41.67
CA VAL A 84 43.34 -18.39 42.39
C VAL A 84 44.43 -19.38 42.82
N ALA A 85 45.64 -18.79 42.78
CA ALA A 85 46.88 -18.99 43.56
C ALA A 85 47.97 -19.81 42.83
N ASP A 86 49.05 -19.20 42.33
CA ASP A 86 50.11 -18.40 42.98
C ASP A 86 51.16 -19.26 43.71
N GLN A 87 52.40 -18.77 43.64
CA GLN A 87 53.55 -19.04 44.51
C GLN A 87 54.69 -19.93 43.98
N ASP A 88 55.62 -19.24 43.31
CA ASP A 88 56.99 -18.96 43.77
C ASP A 88 57.82 -20.03 44.54
N ARG A 89 59.03 -20.22 43.99
CA ARG A 89 60.37 -20.22 44.62
C ARG A 89 60.97 -21.47 45.29
N LEU A 90 62.01 -21.97 44.58
CA LEU A 90 63.45 -22.10 44.98
C LEU A 90 63.83 -23.11 46.11
N PRO A 91 65.11 -23.55 46.23
CA PRO A 91 66.18 -23.69 45.23
C PRO A 91 67.00 -25.00 45.38
N GLU A 92 68.08 -25.07 44.58
CA GLU A 92 69.43 -25.41 45.03
C GLU A 92 69.92 -26.88 45.16
N GLN A 93 70.84 -27.19 44.25
CA GLN A 93 72.15 -27.85 44.45
C GLN A 93 72.20 -29.30 44.96
N ALA A 94 72.89 -30.17 44.22
CA ALA A 94 74.34 -30.33 44.31
C ALA A 94 74.80 -31.55 43.50
N SER A 95 75.85 -31.35 42.71
CA SER A 95 76.59 -32.37 41.97
C SER A 95 77.37 -33.30 42.91
N THR A 96 77.67 -34.52 42.46
CA THR A 96 79.02 -35.11 42.60
C THR A 96 79.18 -36.41 41.76
N THR A 97 80.26 -36.42 40.95
CA THR A 97 81.25 -37.53 40.85
C THR A 97 80.86 -38.73 39.98
N GLU A 98 81.67 -39.31 39.07
CA GLU A 98 83.04 -39.18 38.54
C GLU A 98 83.08 -40.10 37.28
N LEU A 99 83.63 -39.70 36.13
CA LEU A 99 85.01 -39.90 35.64
C LEU A 99 85.21 -41.13 34.71
N LYS A 100 85.35 -40.89 33.39
CA LYS A 100 86.26 -41.61 32.46
C LYS A 100 86.31 -40.93 31.08
N TYR A 101 87.48 -40.40 30.70
CA TYR A 101 87.82 -39.90 29.35
C TYR A 101 88.50 -41.04 28.52
N PRO A 102 88.74 -40.94 27.19
CA PRO A 102 88.89 -39.70 26.40
C PRO A 102 88.34 -39.65 24.95
N LEU A 103 88.14 -38.39 24.52
CA LEU A 103 88.31 -37.80 23.17
C LEU A 103 88.28 -38.70 21.93
N VAL A 104 87.18 -38.59 21.16
CA VAL A 104 87.18 -38.69 19.70
C VAL A 104 86.60 -37.40 19.14
N ILE A 105 87.37 -36.76 18.27
CA ILE A 105 86.99 -35.55 17.54
C ILE A 105 85.92 -35.92 16.52
N THR A 106 84.87 -35.11 16.51
CA THR A 106 83.67 -35.13 15.67
C THR A 106 83.97 -35.07 14.16
N GLU A 107 83.34 -35.96 13.38
CA GLU A 107 83.05 -35.69 11.97
C GLU A 107 81.70 -34.95 11.87
N PRO A 108 81.60 -33.79 11.19
CA PRO A 108 80.32 -33.13 10.98
C PRO A 108 79.60 -33.83 9.81
N ARG A 109 78.87 -34.90 10.10
CA ARG A 109 77.79 -35.31 9.19
C ARG A 109 76.64 -34.34 9.45
N ALA A 110 76.42 -33.44 8.50
CA ALA A 110 75.35 -32.46 8.51
C ALA A 110 73.99 -33.17 8.60
N GLN A 111 73.58 -33.48 9.82
CA GLN A 111 72.33 -34.12 10.15
C GLN A 111 71.24 -33.03 10.22
N TRP A 112 70.81 -32.57 9.04
CA TRP A 112 69.65 -31.70 8.87
C TRP A 112 68.32 -32.37 9.30
N SER A 113 68.34 -33.56 9.95
CA SER A 113 67.13 -34.22 10.43
C SER A 113 66.45 -33.44 11.55
N GLY A 114 67.22 -32.73 12.40
CA GLY A 114 66.66 -31.83 13.40
C GLY A 114 65.94 -30.64 12.75
N PHE A 115 66.54 -30.08 11.70
CA PHE A 115 65.92 -28.98 10.94
C PHE A 115 64.67 -29.43 10.17
N ARG A 116 64.69 -30.65 9.58
CA ARG A 116 63.50 -31.25 8.94
C ARG A 116 62.39 -31.57 9.94
N ALA A 117 62.72 -32.06 11.14
CA ALA A 117 61.76 -32.30 12.21
C ALA A 117 61.14 -30.99 12.74
N LEU A 118 61.95 -29.94 12.91
CA LEU A 118 61.49 -28.61 13.31
C LEU A 118 60.60 -27.96 12.24
N LEU A 119 60.97 -28.07 10.96
CA LEU A 119 60.13 -27.62 9.84
C LEU A 119 58.79 -28.38 9.78
N ALA A 120 58.82 -29.70 9.98
CA ALA A 120 57.60 -30.52 9.98
C ALA A 120 56.66 -30.18 11.15
N MET A 121 57.20 -29.96 12.35
CA MET A 121 56.42 -29.54 13.54
C MET A 121 55.79 -28.15 13.34
N GLY A 122 56.55 -27.22 12.76
CA GLY A 122 56.05 -25.89 12.41
C GLY A 122 54.91 -25.94 11.40
N LEU A 123 55.07 -26.70 10.31
CA LEU A 123 54.03 -26.87 9.29
C LEU A 123 52.77 -27.54 9.86
N ALA A 124 52.93 -28.53 10.74
CA ALA A 124 51.80 -29.17 11.43
C ALA A 124 51.05 -28.18 12.34
N SER A 125 51.76 -27.33 13.09
CA SER A 125 51.15 -26.28 13.93
C SER A 125 50.43 -25.21 13.10
N ALA A 126 50.97 -24.87 11.92
CA ALA A 126 50.37 -23.92 10.99
C ALA A 126 49.12 -24.47 10.28
N LEU A 127 49.11 -25.77 9.94
CA LEU A 127 47.90 -26.44 9.45
C LEU A 127 46.84 -26.53 10.55
N CYS A 128 47.23 -26.86 11.77
CA CYS A 128 46.33 -26.91 12.91
C CYS A 128 45.69 -25.55 13.19
N SER A 129 46.47 -24.46 13.19
CA SER A 129 45.93 -23.10 13.35
C SER A 129 45.03 -22.69 12.19
N LEU A 130 45.40 -23.02 10.93
CA LEU A 130 44.54 -22.78 9.77
C LEU A 130 43.19 -23.50 9.88
N THR A 131 43.19 -24.76 10.32
CA THR A 131 41.95 -25.51 10.55
C THR A 131 41.12 -24.93 11.69
N LEU A 132 41.76 -24.48 12.77
CA LEU A 132 41.10 -23.82 13.88
C LEU A 132 40.47 -22.48 13.46
N THR A 133 41.19 -21.68 12.67
CA THR A 133 40.67 -20.42 12.12
C THR A 133 39.50 -20.68 11.17
N LEU A 134 39.60 -21.69 10.31
CA LEU A 134 38.49 -22.10 9.44
C LEU A 134 37.29 -22.61 10.25
N ALA A 135 37.51 -23.34 11.35
CA ALA A 135 36.45 -23.81 12.23
C ALA A 135 35.76 -22.65 12.98
N VAL A 136 36.52 -21.63 13.42
CA VAL A 136 35.96 -20.42 14.02
C VAL A 136 35.18 -19.60 13.00
N ILE A 137 35.72 -19.42 11.79
CA ILE A 137 35.03 -18.73 10.70
C ILE A 137 33.77 -19.51 10.29
N ALA A 138 33.84 -20.84 10.20
CA ALA A 138 32.69 -21.69 9.90
C ALA A 138 31.68 -21.73 11.06
N GLY A 139 32.10 -21.60 12.31
CA GLY A 139 31.22 -21.47 13.47
C GLY A 139 30.47 -20.14 13.47
N ILE A 140 31.17 -19.03 13.18
CA ILE A 140 30.58 -17.68 13.09
C ILE A 140 29.71 -17.54 11.83
N ASN A 141 30.08 -18.16 10.71
CA ASN A 141 29.28 -18.12 9.48
C ASN A 141 28.16 -19.16 9.45
N GLY A 142 28.34 -20.32 10.10
CA GLY A 142 27.38 -21.42 10.17
C GLY A 142 26.29 -21.23 11.24
N THR A 143 26.47 -20.30 12.19
CA THR A 143 25.38 -19.87 13.10
C THR A 143 24.34 -18.99 12.40
N LEU A 144 24.59 -18.53 11.18
CA LEU A 144 23.59 -17.92 10.31
C LEU A 144 22.98 -19.01 9.42
N ASP A 145 22.24 -19.92 10.03
CA ASP A 145 21.40 -20.88 9.32
C ASP A 145 20.21 -20.13 8.70
N PHE A 146 20.43 -19.52 7.54
CA PHE A 146 19.39 -18.79 6.79
C PHE A 146 18.28 -19.73 6.27
N GLY A 147 18.49 -21.05 6.30
CA GLY A 147 17.48 -22.04 5.92
C GLY A 147 16.43 -22.31 6.99
N ARG A 148 16.66 -21.85 8.24
CA ARG A 148 15.76 -22.03 9.39
C ARG A 148 15.17 -20.72 9.92
N ASN A 149 15.26 -19.64 9.15
CA ASN A 149 14.67 -18.36 9.52
C ASN A 149 13.27 -18.25 8.89
N SER A 150 12.23 -18.59 9.67
CA SER A 150 10.82 -18.37 9.29
C SER A 150 10.57 -16.92 8.84
N ALA A 151 11.34 -15.95 9.35
CA ALA A 151 11.28 -14.55 8.91
C ALA A 151 11.46 -14.36 7.38
N LEU A 152 12.25 -15.21 6.70
CA LEU A 152 12.39 -15.14 5.24
C LEU A 152 11.20 -15.77 4.52
N GLU A 153 10.61 -16.82 5.09
CA GLU A 153 9.38 -17.45 4.61
C GLU A 153 8.19 -16.48 4.77
N ASP A 154 8.11 -15.82 5.93
CA ASP A 154 7.11 -14.82 6.28
C ASP A 154 7.20 -13.62 5.34
N LEU A 155 8.40 -13.05 5.14
CA LEU A 155 8.60 -11.93 4.23
C LEU A 155 8.29 -12.30 2.78
N ARG A 156 8.59 -13.54 2.36
CA ARG A 156 8.19 -14.03 1.03
C ARG A 156 6.67 -14.13 0.92
N SER A 157 6.00 -14.63 1.95
CA SER A 157 4.53 -14.73 1.97
C SER A 157 3.87 -13.35 1.95
N GLU A 158 4.43 -12.38 2.68
CA GLU A 158 3.98 -10.99 2.74
C GLU A 158 4.18 -10.30 1.38
N LEU A 159 5.32 -10.53 0.71
CA LEU A 159 5.55 -10.03 -0.65
C LEU A 159 4.58 -10.64 -1.68
N LEU A 160 4.24 -11.92 -1.55
CA LEU A 160 3.23 -12.55 -2.39
C LEU A 160 1.83 -11.98 -2.12
N GLN A 161 1.49 -11.72 -0.86
CA GLN A 161 0.23 -11.09 -0.48
C GLN A 161 0.16 -9.64 -0.98
N PHE A 162 1.24 -8.88 -0.83
CA PHE A 162 1.34 -7.51 -1.33
C PHE A 162 1.22 -7.45 -2.85
N ARG A 163 1.85 -8.40 -3.56
CA ARG A 163 1.67 -8.57 -5.02
C ARG A 163 0.19 -8.77 -5.38
N SER A 164 -0.50 -9.66 -4.67
CA SER A 164 -1.93 -9.91 -4.89
C SER A 164 -2.80 -8.69 -4.61
N GLN A 165 -2.46 -7.91 -3.57
CA GLN A 165 -3.15 -6.65 -3.28
C GLN A 165 -2.92 -5.61 -4.37
N LEU A 166 -1.69 -5.50 -4.89
CA LEU A 166 -1.39 -4.63 -6.03
C LEU A 166 -2.19 -5.04 -7.28
N ASP A 167 -2.29 -6.34 -7.57
CA ASP A 167 -3.08 -6.81 -8.71
C ASP A 167 -4.58 -6.50 -8.52
N THR A 168 -5.09 -6.66 -7.30
CA THR A 168 -6.50 -6.36 -6.99
C THR A 168 -6.80 -4.86 -7.09
N THR A 169 -5.93 -4.02 -6.54
CA THR A 169 -6.08 -2.56 -6.62
C THR A 169 -5.96 -2.04 -8.04
N GLN A 170 -5.12 -2.66 -8.89
CA GLN A 170 -5.09 -2.36 -10.32
C GLN A 170 -6.40 -2.72 -11.01
N LEU A 171 -6.99 -3.88 -10.71
CA LEU A 171 -8.30 -4.27 -11.24
C LEU A 171 -9.41 -3.30 -10.80
N GLU A 172 -9.38 -2.85 -9.55
CA GLU A 172 -10.34 -1.85 -9.04
C GLU A 172 -10.20 -0.49 -9.74
N LEU A 173 -8.97 -0.03 -10.00
CA LEU A 173 -8.73 1.20 -10.76
C LEU A 173 -9.23 1.10 -12.21
N GLU A 174 -9.03 -0.06 -12.85
CA GLU A 174 -9.55 -0.30 -14.20
C GLU A 174 -11.08 -0.32 -14.20
N ALA A 175 -11.70 -0.92 -13.17
CA ALA A 175 -13.15 -0.89 -13.01
C ALA A 175 -13.67 0.55 -12.77
N LEU A 176 -12.99 1.36 -11.97
CA LEU A 176 -13.33 2.77 -11.76
C LEU A 176 -13.17 3.60 -13.03
N ARG A 177 -12.10 3.34 -13.81
CA ARG A 177 -11.90 3.96 -15.12
C ARG A 177 -13.04 3.63 -16.08
N GLY A 178 -13.43 2.36 -16.19
CA GLY A 178 -14.57 1.94 -17.01
C GLY A 178 -15.88 2.59 -16.56
N ARG A 179 -16.09 2.76 -15.25
CA ARG A 179 -17.24 3.51 -14.72
C ARG A 179 -17.19 5.00 -15.07
N ALA A 180 -16.02 5.63 -15.05
CA ALA A 180 -15.85 7.02 -15.45
C ALA A 180 -16.13 7.22 -16.95
N GLU A 181 -15.65 6.32 -17.80
CA GLU A 181 -15.96 6.32 -19.24
C GLU A 181 -17.46 6.10 -19.50
N ALA A 182 -18.11 5.24 -18.71
CA ALA A 182 -19.56 5.07 -18.78
C ALA A 182 -20.33 6.33 -18.37
N LEU A 183 -19.86 7.08 -17.37
CA LEU A 183 -20.44 8.37 -16.97
C LEU A 183 -20.24 9.45 -18.05
N ASP A 184 -19.08 9.49 -18.69
CA ASP A 184 -18.82 10.39 -19.83
C ASP A 184 -19.76 10.08 -20.99
N GLY A 185 -19.99 8.79 -21.28
CA GLY A 185 -20.98 8.34 -22.25
C GLY A 185 -22.43 8.74 -21.91
N VAL A 186 -22.79 8.80 -20.62
CA VAL A 186 -24.09 9.36 -20.19
C VAL A 186 -24.18 10.84 -20.51
N SER A 187 -23.11 11.60 -20.27
CA SER A 187 -23.08 13.03 -20.60
C SER A 187 -23.26 13.28 -22.09
N GLY A 188 -22.60 12.49 -22.95
CA GLY A 188 -22.79 12.56 -24.40
C GLY A 188 -24.25 12.29 -24.82
N ARG A 189 -24.88 11.29 -24.22
CA ARG A 189 -26.32 11.02 -24.46
C ARG A 189 -27.23 12.11 -23.93
N MET A 190 -26.86 12.81 -22.85
CA MET A 190 -27.65 13.94 -22.34
C MET A 190 -27.66 15.08 -23.34
N PHE A 191 -26.50 15.43 -23.92
CA PHE A 191 -26.43 16.45 -24.98
C PHE A 191 -27.28 16.09 -26.19
N GLU A 192 -27.23 14.83 -26.63
CA GLU A 192 -28.07 14.35 -27.74
C GLU A 192 -29.57 14.44 -27.41
N VAL A 193 -29.98 14.09 -26.18
CA VAL A 193 -31.37 14.22 -25.74
C VAL A 193 -31.80 15.69 -25.67
N GLU A 194 -30.95 16.59 -25.18
CA GLU A 194 -31.23 18.03 -25.16
C GLU A 194 -31.38 18.61 -26.57
N ASP A 195 -30.55 18.18 -27.52
CA ASP A 195 -30.67 18.56 -28.92
C ASP A 195 -31.98 18.04 -29.55
N GLN A 196 -32.31 16.77 -29.30
CA GLN A 196 -33.59 16.19 -29.74
C GLN A 196 -34.79 16.91 -29.14
N VAL A 197 -34.73 17.31 -27.86
CA VAL A 197 -35.80 18.10 -27.23
C VAL A 197 -35.94 19.46 -27.89
N THR A 198 -34.82 20.14 -28.17
CA THR A 198 -34.82 21.44 -28.86
C THR A 198 -35.40 21.30 -30.27
N SER A 199 -35.01 20.24 -30.99
CA SER A 199 -35.55 19.92 -32.32
C SER A 199 -37.04 19.63 -32.28
N LEU A 200 -37.52 18.86 -31.30
CA LEU A 200 -38.95 18.58 -31.13
C LEU A 200 -39.75 19.84 -30.80
N GLN A 201 -39.22 20.74 -29.97
CA GLN A 201 -39.85 22.04 -29.72
C GLN A 201 -39.97 22.85 -31.00
N GLN A 202 -38.90 22.91 -31.80
CA GLN A 202 -38.92 23.59 -33.09
C GLN A 202 -39.96 22.97 -34.04
N GLN A 203 -40.03 21.64 -34.13
CA GLN A 203 -41.05 20.95 -34.93
C GLN A 203 -42.47 21.28 -34.45
N ILE A 204 -42.70 21.34 -33.14
CA ILE A 204 -44.00 21.72 -32.58
C ILE A 204 -44.35 23.15 -33.00
N ASP A 205 -43.44 24.11 -32.84
CA ASP A 205 -43.69 25.50 -33.24
C ASP A 205 -43.99 25.64 -34.74
N GLU A 206 -43.27 24.89 -35.57
CA GLU A 206 -43.47 24.86 -37.02
C GLU A 206 -44.83 24.25 -37.38
N THR A 207 -45.25 23.17 -36.70
CA THR A 207 -46.59 22.59 -36.89
C THR A 207 -47.71 23.51 -36.43
N LEU A 208 -47.51 24.24 -35.32
CA LEU A 208 -48.48 25.23 -34.84
C LEU A 208 -48.64 26.38 -35.83
N ALA A 209 -47.53 26.86 -36.42
CA ALA A 209 -47.56 27.86 -37.47
C ALA A 209 -48.31 27.35 -38.71
N ALA A 210 -48.03 26.12 -39.17
CA ALA A 210 -48.72 25.50 -40.30
C ALA A 210 -50.23 25.34 -40.05
N MET A 211 -50.63 24.94 -38.84
CA MET A 211 -52.06 24.89 -38.47
C MET A 211 -52.71 26.28 -38.52
N GLY A 212 -52.00 27.32 -38.09
CA GLY A 212 -52.47 28.70 -38.18
C GLY A 212 -52.70 29.15 -39.63
N GLU A 213 -51.78 28.80 -40.53
CA GLU A 213 -51.91 29.10 -41.96
C GLU A 213 -53.11 28.38 -42.58
N ILE A 214 -53.29 27.09 -42.30
CA ILE A 214 -54.45 26.32 -42.77
C ILE A 214 -55.77 26.90 -42.25
N GLN A 215 -55.82 27.34 -40.98
CA GLN A 215 -57.02 27.99 -40.43
C GLN A 215 -57.33 29.31 -41.16
N MET A 216 -56.31 30.08 -41.51
CA MET A 216 -56.49 31.33 -42.26
C MET A 216 -56.96 31.08 -43.69
N GLU A 217 -56.40 30.07 -44.36
CA GLU A 217 -56.84 29.64 -45.69
C GLU A 217 -58.31 29.17 -45.66
N LEU A 218 -58.69 28.38 -44.66
CA LEU A 218 -60.07 27.93 -44.47
C LEU A 218 -61.03 29.10 -44.24
N ALA A 219 -60.64 30.08 -43.43
CA ALA A 219 -61.44 31.28 -43.18
C ALA A 219 -61.67 32.08 -44.48
N SER A 220 -60.60 32.27 -45.26
CA SER A 220 -60.68 32.93 -46.58
C SER A 220 -61.58 32.17 -47.56
N ALA A 221 -61.42 30.85 -47.63
CA ALA A 221 -62.25 30.01 -48.50
C ALA A 221 -63.74 30.08 -48.12
N LEU A 222 -64.05 30.09 -46.82
CA LEU A 222 -65.43 30.25 -46.35
C LEU A 222 -66.01 31.61 -46.73
N ASP A 223 -65.27 32.70 -46.59
CA ASP A 223 -65.75 34.02 -47.01
C ASP A 223 -65.95 34.12 -48.53
N GLU A 224 -65.09 33.47 -49.32
CA GLU A 224 -65.28 33.38 -50.76
C GLU A 224 -66.53 32.59 -51.14
N THR A 225 -66.81 31.47 -50.46
CA THR A 225 -68.05 30.70 -50.69
C THR A 225 -69.31 31.51 -50.32
N ARG A 226 -69.27 32.30 -49.23
CA ARG A 226 -70.37 33.22 -48.89
C ARG A 226 -70.58 34.27 -49.96
N ALA A 227 -69.50 34.91 -50.43
CA ALA A 227 -69.58 35.90 -51.50
C ALA A 227 -70.12 35.31 -52.82
N GLN A 228 -69.78 34.06 -53.14
CA GLN A 228 -70.40 33.33 -54.26
C GLN A 228 -71.90 33.10 -54.03
N ALA A 229 -72.30 32.64 -52.84
CA ALA A 229 -73.71 32.43 -52.51
C ALA A 229 -74.53 33.74 -52.61
N GLU A 230 -73.99 34.86 -52.14
CA GLU A 230 -74.63 36.18 -52.27
C GLU A 230 -74.76 36.63 -53.73
N ARG A 231 -73.74 36.39 -54.57
CA ARG A 231 -73.81 36.68 -56.01
C ARG A 231 -74.91 35.86 -56.68
N VAL A 232 -75.00 34.57 -56.37
CA VAL A 232 -76.06 33.69 -56.89
C VAL A 232 -77.43 34.17 -56.42
N GLY A 233 -77.60 34.51 -55.14
CA GLY A 233 -78.88 35.03 -54.62
C GLY A 233 -79.32 36.34 -55.26
N ARG A 234 -78.37 37.26 -55.51
CA ARG A 234 -78.65 38.50 -56.26
C ARG A 234 -79.04 38.23 -57.71
N PHE A 235 -78.37 37.28 -58.37
CA PHE A 235 -78.72 36.87 -59.74
C PHE A 235 -80.11 36.23 -59.81
N GLN A 236 -80.44 35.35 -58.86
CA GLN A 236 -81.78 34.74 -58.74
C GLN A 236 -82.86 35.82 -58.59
N SER A 237 -82.62 36.81 -57.71
CA SER A 237 -83.53 37.93 -57.50
C SER A 237 -83.71 38.79 -58.76
N PHE A 238 -82.64 38.96 -59.53
CA PHE A 238 -82.68 39.63 -60.83
C PHE A 238 -83.54 38.86 -61.83
N LEU A 239 -83.35 37.53 -61.93
CA LEU A 239 -84.16 36.67 -62.79
C LEU A 239 -85.65 36.69 -62.41
N ASP A 240 -85.96 36.63 -61.11
CA ASP A 240 -87.33 36.75 -60.61
C ASP A 240 -87.96 38.09 -60.97
N GLY A 241 -87.21 39.19 -60.83
CA GLY A 241 -87.64 40.52 -61.23
C GLY A 241 -87.94 40.63 -62.73
N LEU A 242 -87.06 40.06 -63.57
CA LEU A 242 -87.25 40.00 -65.01
C LEU A 242 -88.49 39.18 -65.39
N SER A 243 -88.69 38.02 -64.74
CA SER A 243 -89.88 37.19 -64.95
C SER A 243 -91.18 37.92 -64.57
N ARG A 244 -91.20 38.69 -63.48
CA ARG A 244 -92.39 39.48 -63.08
C ARG A 244 -92.71 40.57 -64.09
N LEU A 245 -91.70 41.27 -64.61
CA LEU A 245 -91.90 42.32 -65.62
C LEU A 245 -92.47 41.74 -66.93
N VAL A 246 -91.92 40.62 -67.39
CA VAL A 246 -92.44 39.92 -68.58
C VAL A 246 -93.89 39.47 -68.34
N GLY A 247 -94.17 38.89 -67.17
CA GLY A 247 -95.53 38.50 -66.80
C GLY A 247 -96.51 39.67 -66.81
N GLN A 248 -96.14 40.82 -66.25
CA GLN A 248 -96.97 42.03 -66.27
C GLN A 248 -97.21 42.55 -67.70
N ALA A 249 -96.18 42.54 -68.56
CA ALA A 249 -96.30 42.97 -69.95
C ALA A 249 -97.24 42.07 -70.78
N THR A 250 -97.33 40.78 -70.45
CA THR A 250 -98.27 39.85 -71.08
C THR A 250 -99.69 39.88 -70.51
N THR A 251 -99.91 40.56 -69.37
CA THR A 251 -101.19 40.50 -68.62
C THR A 251 -101.91 41.85 -68.47
N GLY A 252 -101.68 42.82 -69.36
CA GLY A 252 -102.41 44.09 -69.35
C GLY A 252 -103.06 44.45 -70.68
N PRO A 253 -104.16 45.23 -70.62
CA PRO A 253 -105.55 44.83 -70.32
C PRO A 253 -106.20 43.93 -71.40
#